data_AF-A0AAP5ERH9-F1
#
_entry.id   AF-A0AAP5ERH9-F1
#
_cell.length_a   1.000
_cell.length_b   1.000
_cell.length_c   1.000
_cell.angle_alpha   90.00
_cell.angle_beta   90.00
_cell.angle_gamma   90.00
#
_symmetry.space_group_name_H-M   'P 1'
#
loop_
_entity.id
_entity.type
_entity.pdbx_description
1 polymer ?
#
loop_
_entity_poly.entity_id
_entity_poly.type
_entity_poly.pdbx_seq_one_letter_code
_entity_poly.pdbx_strand_id
1 'polypeptide(L)'
;MKKTTNPAWADIKGQLSAFDRAGLLRLVQDLCAASKDNQAFLHARFGIGDDVLKPYKSIIGRCLWPDVFKNQTPSVSKAKQAISDYRKAIGRPEGLAELQVFYCERAAGFLR
;
A
#
# COMPACT_ATOMS: atom_id res chain seq x y z
N MET A 1 -13.83 -17.67 -32.97
CA MET A 1 -13.06 -16.70 -32.15
C MET A 1 -12.82 -17.32 -30.79
N LYS A 2 -11.56 -17.57 -30.40
CA LYS A 2 -11.23 -18.07 -29.05
C LYS A 2 -11.45 -16.92 -28.06
N LYS A 3 -12.36 -17.09 -27.09
CA LYS A 3 -12.54 -16.14 -25.98
C LYS A 3 -11.23 -16.10 -25.18
N THR A 4 -10.49 -14.98 -25.25
CA THR A 4 -9.37 -14.72 -24.36
C THR A 4 -9.92 -14.43 -22.97
N THR A 5 -9.85 -15.42 -22.09
CA THR A 5 -10.21 -15.27 -20.68
C THR A 5 -9.11 -14.44 -20.01
N ASN A 6 -9.48 -13.41 -19.25
CA ASN A 6 -8.50 -12.62 -18.51
C ASN A 6 -7.78 -13.54 -17.51
N PRO A 7 -6.46 -13.42 -17.36
CA PRO A 7 -5.71 -14.19 -16.38
C PRO A 7 -6.30 -13.94 -14.98
N ALA A 8 -6.61 -15.02 -14.28
CA ALA A 8 -7.25 -14.99 -12.98
C ALA A 8 -6.26 -15.32 -11.86
N TRP A 9 -6.64 -15.02 -10.62
CA TRP A 9 -5.86 -15.44 -9.44
C TRP A 9 -5.63 -16.96 -9.39
N ALA A 10 -6.58 -17.75 -9.91
CA ALA A 10 -6.45 -19.20 -9.98
C ALA A 10 -5.26 -19.65 -10.84
N ASP A 11 -4.99 -18.97 -11.97
CA ASP A 11 -3.88 -19.30 -12.86
C ASP A 11 -2.53 -19.02 -12.18
N ILE A 12 -2.43 -17.86 -11.52
CA ILE A 12 -1.25 -17.46 -10.74
C ILE A 12 -1.02 -18.47 -9.60
N LYS A 13 -2.07 -18.83 -8.87
CA LYS A 13 -2.00 -19.81 -7.78
C LYS A 13 -1.52 -21.18 -8.27
N GLY A 14 -1.94 -21.61 -9.46
CA GLY A 14 -1.45 -22.82 -10.11
C GLY A 14 0.07 -22.79 -10.29
N GLN A 15 0.62 -21.68 -10.82
CA GLN A 15 2.06 -21.52 -10.99
C GLN A 15 2.81 -21.47 -9.65
N LEU A 16 2.29 -20.72 -8.68
CA LEU A 16 2.90 -20.61 -7.34
C LEU A 16 2.94 -21.94 -6.59
N SER A 17 2.02 -22.87 -6.89
CA SER A 17 1.98 -24.19 -6.23
C SER A 17 3.14 -25.09 -6.62
N ALA A 18 3.80 -24.80 -7.74
CA ALA A 18 4.98 -25.54 -8.21
C ALA A 18 6.31 -24.98 -7.64
N PHE A 19 6.28 -23.84 -6.94
CA PHE A 19 7.50 -23.23 -6.41
C PHE A 19 7.96 -23.95 -5.13
N ASP A 20 9.27 -24.09 -4.98
CA ASP A 20 9.87 -24.44 -3.72
C ASP A 20 10.00 -23.21 -2.80
N ARG A 21 10.47 -23.42 -1.56
CA ARG A 21 10.62 -22.34 -0.58
C ARG A 21 11.56 -21.24 -1.07
N ALA A 22 12.68 -21.61 -1.70
CA ALA A 22 13.68 -20.65 -2.18
C ALA A 22 13.13 -19.80 -3.32
N GLY A 23 12.42 -20.41 -4.27
CA GLY A 23 11.73 -19.74 -5.36
C GLY A 23 10.68 -18.76 -4.85
N LEU A 24 9.88 -19.15 -3.86
CA LEU A 24 8.87 -18.25 -3.27
C LEU A 24 9.51 -17.04 -2.59
N LEU A 25 10.59 -17.23 -1.83
CA LEU A 25 11.30 -16.12 -1.18
C LEU A 25 11.89 -15.16 -2.21
N ARG A 26 12.47 -15.69 -3.30
CA ARG A 26 13.00 -14.86 -4.39
C ARG A 26 11.89 -14.06 -5.09
N LEU A 27 10.74 -14.68 -5.36
CA LEU A 27 9.60 -13.97 -5.95
C LEU A 27 9.11 -12.83 -5.03
N VAL A 28 9.00 -13.07 -3.72
CA VAL A 28 8.62 -12.02 -2.76
C VAL A 28 9.66 -10.89 -2.74
N GLN A 29 10.95 -11.21 -2.80
CA GLN A 29 12.02 -10.21 -2.91
C GLN A 29 11.88 -9.38 -4.20
N ASP A 30 11.66 -10.03 -5.34
CA ASP A 30 11.49 -9.35 -6.63
C ASP A 30 10.25 -8.44 -6.60
N LEU A 31 9.15 -8.88 -5.99
CA LEU A 31 7.93 -8.07 -5.80
C LEU A 31 8.16 -6.88 -4.85
N CYS A 32 8.97 -7.05 -3.79
CA CYS A 32 9.40 -5.96 -2.92
C CYS A 32 10.22 -4.91 -3.69
N ALA A 33 11.15 -5.36 -4.53
CA ALA A 33 12.02 -4.47 -5.30
C ALA A 33 11.23 -3.73 -6.40
N ALA A 34 10.19 -4.36 -6.95
CA ALA A 34 9.38 -3.80 -8.04
C ALA A 34 8.51 -2.61 -7.61
N SER A 35 8.14 -2.49 -6.33
CA SER A 35 7.24 -1.42 -5.87
C SER A 35 7.46 -1.02 -4.41
N LYS A 36 7.56 0.29 -4.16
CA LYS A 36 7.59 0.86 -2.81
C LYS A 36 6.32 0.56 -2.02
N ASP A 37 5.18 0.40 -2.68
CA ASP A 37 3.92 0.06 -2.02
C ASP A 37 3.94 -1.39 -1.51
N ASN A 38 4.51 -2.32 -2.29
CA ASN A 38 4.72 -3.70 -1.85
C ASN A 38 5.70 -3.77 -0.67
N GLN A 39 6.78 -2.99 -0.73
CA GLN A 39 7.74 -2.89 0.35
C GLN A 39 7.09 -2.35 1.64
N ALA A 40 6.33 -1.26 1.54
CA ALA A 40 5.59 -0.69 2.67
C ALA A 40 4.58 -1.68 3.26
N PHE A 41 3.85 -2.40 2.40
CA PHE A 41 2.91 -3.43 2.82
C PHE A 41 3.58 -4.54 3.63
N LEU A 42 4.71 -5.07 3.15
CA LEU A 42 5.41 -6.17 3.84
C LEU A 42 6.12 -5.70 5.11
N HIS A 43 6.71 -4.49 5.12
CA HIS A 43 7.24 -3.88 6.33
C HIS A 43 6.17 -3.71 7.40
N ALA A 44 4.99 -3.19 7.03
CA ALA A 44 3.88 -3.08 7.97
C ALA A 44 3.34 -4.45 8.42
N ARG A 45 3.21 -5.41 7.49
CA ARG A 45 2.75 -6.79 7.78
C ARG A 45 3.60 -7.46 8.84
N PHE A 46 4.92 -7.29 8.76
CA PHE A 46 5.89 -7.95 9.64
C PHE A 46 6.43 -7.06 10.76
N GLY A 47 6.04 -5.78 10.82
CA GLY A 47 6.53 -4.83 11.83
C GLY A 47 8.02 -4.52 11.68
N ILE A 48 8.54 -4.45 10.45
CA ILE A 48 9.96 -4.25 10.16
C ILE A 48 10.23 -2.77 9.87
N GLY A 49 11.20 -2.20 10.57
CA GLY A 49 11.61 -0.80 10.45
C GLY A 49 11.05 0.10 11.54
N ASP A 50 11.68 1.26 11.75
CA ASP A 50 11.43 2.13 12.90
C ASP A 50 10.06 2.82 12.86
N ASP A 51 9.55 3.14 11.66
CA ASP A 51 8.23 3.74 11.47
C ASP A 51 7.51 3.13 10.26
N VAL A 52 6.75 2.06 10.53
CA VAL A 52 5.94 1.35 9.53
C VAL A 52 4.76 2.17 9.01
N LEU A 53 4.38 3.28 9.67
CA LEU A 53 3.27 4.14 9.26
C LEU A 53 3.73 5.26 8.32
N LYS A 54 5.01 5.64 8.37
CA LYS A 54 5.61 6.70 7.54
C LYS A 54 5.24 6.62 6.05
N PRO A 55 5.28 5.46 5.37
CA PRO A 55 4.93 5.39 3.96
C PRO A 55 3.46 5.75 3.70
N TYR A 56 2.55 5.27 4.56
CA TYR A 56 1.11 5.55 4.45
C TYR A 56 0.79 7.02 4.75
N LYS A 57 1.40 7.59 5.80
CA LYS A 57 1.30 9.03 6.11
C LYS A 57 1.82 9.89 4.96
N SER A 58 2.89 9.49 4.28
CA SER A 58 3.42 10.20 3.10
C SER A 58 2.42 10.21 1.93
N ILE A 59 1.75 9.08 1.66
CA ILE A 59 0.70 9.01 0.63
C ILE A 59 -0.48 9.91 1.00
N ILE A 60 -0.99 9.79 2.23
CA ILE A 60 -2.11 10.61 2.73
C ILE A 60 -1.77 12.11 2.65
N GLY A 61 -0.60 12.49 3.16
CA GLY A 61 -0.13 13.88 3.16
C GLY A 61 -0.03 14.45 1.74
N ARG A 62 0.58 13.73 0.81
CA ARG A 62 0.69 14.14 -0.59
C ARG A 62 -0.67 14.25 -1.29
N CYS A 63 -1.58 13.32 -1.01
CA CYS A 63 -2.88 13.28 -1.65
C CYS A 63 -3.82 14.39 -1.17
N LEU A 64 -3.67 14.83 0.08
CA LEU A 64 -4.47 15.92 0.65
C LEU A 64 -3.77 17.27 0.51
N TRP A 65 -2.45 17.31 0.50
CA TRP A 65 -1.65 18.53 0.30
C TRP A 65 -0.61 18.28 -0.79
N PRO A 66 -1.02 18.25 -2.06
CA PRO A 66 -0.08 18.04 -3.16
C PRO A 66 0.84 19.24 -3.31
N ASP A 67 2.09 18.96 -3.67
CA ASP A 67 3.01 19.99 -4.11
C ASP A 67 2.56 20.49 -5.49
N VAL A 68 1.94 21.67 -5.53
CA VAL A 68 1.39 22.28 -6.76
C VAL A 68 2.47 22.56 -7.80
N PHE A 69 3.72 22.75 -7.38
CA PHE A 69 4.86 22.95 -8.28
C PHE A 69 5.33 21.63 -8.93
N LYS A 70 4.83 20.48 -8.48
CA LYS A 70 5.17 19.14 -9.00
C LYS A 70 4.04 18.50 -9.80
N ASN A 71 3.03 19.27 -10.25
CA ASN A 71 1.87 18.77 -11.00
C ASN A 71 1.15 17.60 -10.31
N GLN A 72 1.19 17.55 -8.98
CA GLN A 72 0.52 16.50 -8.21
C GLN A 72 -0.96 16.86 -8.06
N THR A 73 -1.84 15.94 -8.45
CA THR A 73 -3.28 16.14 -8.26
C THR A 73 -3.72 15.62 -6.90
N PRO A 74 -4.57 16.36 -6.17
CA PRO A 74 -5.14 15.89 -4.92
C PRO A 74 -6.04 14.68 -5.18
N SER A 75 -6.08 13.73 -4.24
CA SER A 75 -6.87 12.51 -4.39
C SER A 75 -7.29 11.92 -3.04
N VAL A 76 -8.51 12.26 -2.63
CA VAL A 76 -9.12 11.71 -1.41
C VAL A 76 -9.27 10.19 -1.48
N SER A 77 -9.58 9.64 -2.67
CA SER A 77 -9.70 8.19 -2.85
C SER A 77 -8.37 7.47 -2.59
N LYS A 78 -7.25 7.99 -3.08
CA LYS A 78 -5.91 7.42 -2.82
C LYS A 78 -5.51 7.53 -1.34
N ALA A 79 -5.85 8.63 -0.67
CA ALA A 79 -5.61 8.76 0.77
C ALA A 79 -6.39 7.71 1.57
N LYS A 80 -7.68 7.50 1.27
CA LYS A 80 -8.51 6.44 1.89
C LYS A 80 -8.01 5.03 1.54
N GLN A 81 -7.48 4.85 0.33
CA GLN A 81 -6.90 3.59 -0.10
C GLN A 81 -5.65 3.24 0.74
N ALA A 82 -4.78 4.21 1.03
CA ALA A 82 -3.61 3.98 1.88
C ALA A 82 -3.98 3.44 3.28
N ILE A 83 -5.03 4.00 3.90
CA ILE A 83 -5.54 3.50 5.19
C ILE A 83 -6.07 2.06 5.05
N SER A 84 -6.81 1.80 3.98
CA SER A 84 -7.34 0.46 3.68
C SER A 84 -6.24 -0.56 3.43
N ASP A 85 -5.13 -0.16 2.82
CA ASP A 85 -3.99 -1.03 2.55
C ASP A 85 -3.19 -1.34 3.81
N TYR A 86 -3.00 -0.37 4.73
CA TYR A 86 -2.44 -0.65 6.05
C TYR A 86 -3.33 -1.62 6.85
N ARG A 87 -4.66 -1.45 6.77
CA ARG A 87 -5.61 -2.38 7.40
C ARG A 87 -5.44 -3.81 6.88
N LYS A 88 -5.22 -3.99 5.58
CA LYS A 88 -4.97 -5.31 4.97
C LYS A 88 -3.59 -5.86 5.34
N ALA A 89 -2.59 -5.00 5.50
CA ALA A 89 -1.24 -5.41 5.88
C ALA A 89 -1.22 -5.97 7.30
N ILE A 90 -1.60 -5.18 8.30
CA ILE A 90 -1.56 -5.64 9.69
C ILE A 90 -2.76 -5.17 10.50
N GLY A 91 -3.32 -4.00 10.17
CA GLY A 91 -4.54 -3.49 10.79
C GLY A 91 -4.51 -3.37 12.31
N ARG A 92 -3.33 -3.10 12.90
CA ARG A 92 -3.24 -2.86 14.35
C ARG A 92 -4.09 -1.64 14.73
N PRO A 93 -4.90 -1.72 15.81
CA PRO A 93 -5.79 -0.63 16.19
C PRO A 93 -5.06 0.71 16.38
N GLU A 94 -3.88 0.69 17.00
CA GLU A 94 -3.08 1.89 17.30
C GLU A 94 -2.62 2.58 16.01
N GLY A 95 -2.13 1.79 15.04
CA GLY A 95 -1.70 2.32 13.75
C GLY A 95 -2.86 2.79 12.88
N LEU A 96 -4.01 2.13 12.94
CA LEU A 96 -5.22 2.60 12.25
C LEU A 96 -5.72 3.92 12.83
N ALA A 97 -5.76 4.05 14.16
CA ALA A 97 -6.15 5.27 14.84
C ALA A 97 -5.20 6.43 14.45
N GLU A 98 -3.89 6.20 14.51
CA GLU A 98 -2.88 7.18 14.11
C GLU A 98 -3.04 7.64 12.65
N LEU A 99 -3.31 6.72 11.72
CA LEU A 99 -3.54 7.08 10.31
C LEU A 99 -4.85 7.86 10.10
N GLN A 100 -5.89 7.54 10.86
CA GLN A 100 -7.17 8.26 10.82
C GLN A 100 -7.03 9.67 11.37
N VAL A 101 -6.36 9.84 12.51
CA VAL A 101 -6.06 11.15 13.11
C VAL A 101 -5.24 11.99 12.12
N PHE A 102 -4.15 11.43 11.58
CA PHE A 102 -3.32 12.13 10.60
C PHE A 102 -4.12 12.55 9.34
N TYR A 103 -5.02 11.69 8.85
CA TYR A 103 -5.90 12.04 7.74
C TYR A 103 -6.79 13.26 8.08
N CYS A 104 -7.43 13.24 9.26
CA CYS A 104 -8.30 14.33 9.71
C CYS A 104 -7.53 15.63 9.91
N GLU A 105 -6.34 15.60 10.50
CA GLU A 105 -5.47 16.77 10.66
C GLU A 105 -5.13 17.41 9.30
N ARG A 106 -4.76 16.59 8.31
CA ARG A 106 -4.45 17.06 6.96
C ARG A 106 -5.69 17.59 6.24
N ALA A 107 -6.83 16.93 6.40
CA ALA A 107 -8.09 17.35 5.80
C ALA A 107 -8.62 18.66 6.41
N ALA A 108 -8.49 18.84 7.73
CA ALA A 108 -8.91 20.07 8.41
C ALA A 108 -8.11 21.30 7.94
N GLY A 109 -6.89 21.11 7.42
CA GLY A 109 -6.11 22.18 6.79
C GLY A 109 -6.82 22.86 5.62
N PHE A 110 -7.76 22.19 4.93
CA PHE A 110 -8.55 22.80 3.85
C PHE A 110 -9.60 23.81 4.34
N LEU A 111 -9.94 23.78 5.63
CA LEU A 111 -10.99 24.63 6.22
C LEU A 111 -10.43 25.95 6.79
N ARG A 112 -9.13 26.22 6.61
CA ARG A 112 -8.46 27.44 7.07
C ARG A 112 -8.03 28.31 5.92
#